data_AF-A0A525WJT9-F1
#
_entry.id   AF-A0A525WJT9-F1
#
_cell.length_a   1.000
_cell.length_b   1.000
_cell.length_c   1.000
_cell.angle_alpha   90.00
_cell.angle_beta   90.00
_cell.angle_gamma   90.00
#
_symmetry.space_group_name_H-M   'P 1'
#
loop_
_entity.id
_entity.type
_entity.pdbx_description
1 polymer ?
#
loop_
_entity_poly.entity_id
_entity_poly.type
_entity_poly.pdbx_seq_one_letter_code
_entity_poly.pdbx_strand_id
1 'polypeptide(L)'
;MEDLVIEEEGASSALKITLGDFLIFINWMNQAEKSLDRAEALPTIPDLDSGKVKGWVQLVQRLEERFRRSEEKKLALEANVIAQEAQLGQLLSHLHANIASLYDNLGQSQKAEEVRRRAEALHVG
;
A
#
# COMPACT_ATOMS: atom_id res chain seq x y z
N MET A 1 30.73 40.59 -33.83
CA MET A 1 30.19 39.22 -33.67
C MET A 1 31.28 38.44 -33.00
N GLU A 2 31.27 38.42 -31.68
CA GLU A 2 32.14 37.57 -30.88
C GLU A 2 31.44 36.21 -30.80
N ASP A 3 32.07 35.19 -31.37
CA ASP A 3 31.60 33.81 -31.31
C ASP A 3 31.57 33.38 -29.85
N LEU A 4 30.36 33.19 -29.34
CA LEU A 4 30.11 32.56 -28.05
C LEU A 4 30.43 31.07 -28.20
N VAL A 5 31.68 30.70 -27.96
CA VAL A 5 32.06 29.30 -27.76
C VAL A 5 31.43 28.87 -26.44
N ILE A 6 30.25 28.24 -26.53
CA ILE A 6 29.64 27.55 -25.41
C ILE A 6 30.52 26.34 -25.13
N GLU A 7 31.29 26.42 -24.05
CA GLU A 7 32.09 25.30 -23.52
C GLU A 7 31.16 24.10 -23.23
N GLU A 8 31.16 23.14 -24.15
CA GLU A 8 30.43 21.88 -24.07
C GLU A 8 31.15 20.84 -23.18
N GLU A 9 32.08 21.25 -22.31
CA GLU A 9 32.85 20.32 -21.48
C GLU A 9 32.12 19.92 -20.17
N GLY A 10 31.16 20.72 -19.71
CA GLY A 10 30.44 20.45 -18.45
C GLY A 10 29.42 19.30 -18.52
N ALA A 11 28.85 19.02 -19.69
CA ALA A 11 27.80 18.01 -19.85
C ALA A 11 28.33 16.58 -20.02
N SER A 12 29.56 16.43 -20.52
CA SER A 12 30.14 15.11 -20.86
C SER A 12 30.59 14.32 -19.62
N SER A 13 31.05 15.02 -18.57
CA SER A 13 31.51 14.41 -17.31
C SER A 13 30.36 13.76 -16.52
N ALA A 14 29.22 14.46 -16.38
CA ALA A 14 28.03 13.95 -15.68
C ALA A 14 27.39 12.71 -16.34
N LEU A 15 27.75 12.40 -17.59
CA LEU A 15 27.23 11.26 -18.34
C LEU A 15 28.12 10.02 -18.24
N LYS A 16 29.38 10.15 -17.82
CA LYS A 16 30.33 9.03 -17.73
C LYS A 16 30.07 8.23 -16.46
N ILE A 17 29.60 7.01 -16.66
CA ILE A 17 29.50 6.00 -15.59
C ILE A 17 30.81 5.22 -15.60
N THR A 18 31.49 5.17 -14.46
CA THR A 18 32.68 4.34 -14.33
C THR A 18 32.26 2.87 -14.12
N LEU A 19 33.10 1.92 -14.57
CA LEU A 19 32.87 0.51 -14.27
C LEU A 19 32.87 0.26 -12.75
N GLY A 20 33.66 1.04 -11.99
CA GLY A 20 33.67 1.00 -10.52
C GLY A 20 32.32 1.32 -9.91
N ASP A 21 31.71 2.46 -10.28
CA ASP A 21 30.38 2.85 -9.81
C ASP A 21 29.33 1.79 -10.18
N PHE A 22 29.44 1.22 -11.37
CA PHE A 22 28.50 0.19 -11.83
C PHE A 22 28.63 -1.12 -11.02
N LEU A 23 29.85 -1.54 -10.69
CA LEU A 23 30.08 -2.71 -9.83
C LEU A 23 29.59 -2.47 -8.40
N ILE A 24 29.80 -1.28 -7.85
CA ILE A 24 29.26 -0.88 -6.54
C ILE A 24 27.73 -0.95 -6.57
N PHE A 25 27.10 -0.45 -7.63
CA PHE A 25 25.66 -0.53 -7.82
C PHE A 25 25.14 -1.97 -7.90
N ILE A 26 25.79 -2.85 -8.66
CA ILE A 26 25.39 -4.27 -8.73
C ILE A 26 25.47 -4.92 -7.35
N ASN A 27 26.56 -4.69 -6.61
CA ASN A 27 26.69 -5.23 -5.26
C ASN A 27 25.61 -4.69 -4.32
N TRP A 28 25.28 -3.41 -4.41
CA TRP A 28 24.19 -2.80 -3.67
C TRP A 28 22.83 -3.41 -4.04
N MET A 29 22.56 -3.62 -5.34
CA MET A 29 21.33 -4.27 -5.82
C MET A 29 21.17 -5.68 -5.28
N ASN A 30 22.23 -6.49 -5.28
CA ASN A 30 22.21 -7.84 -4.71
C ASN A 30 21.92 -7.85 -3.20
N GLN A 31 22.31 -6.79 -2.49
CA GLN A 31 21.96 -6.63 -1.07
C GLN A 31 20.52 -6.16 -0.90
N ALA A 32 20.09 -5.20 -1.73
CA ALA A 32 18.72 -4.71 -1.77
C ALA A 32 17.72 -5.85 -2.03
N GLU A 33 18.00 -6.74 -2.98
CA GLU A 33 17.19 -7.94 -3.25
C GLU A 33 17.05 -8.82 -2.00
N LYS A 34 18.16 -9.11 -1.31
CA LYS A 34 18.14 -9.90 -0.07
C LYS A 34 17.35 -9.21 1.05
N SER A 35 17.43 -7.90 1.15
CA SER A 35 16.64 -7.12 2.11
C SER A 35 15.15 -7.22 1.79
N LEU A 36 14.78 -7.10 0.51
CA LEU A 36 13.39 -7.21 0.06
C LEU A 36 12.80 -8.60 0.35
N ASP A 37 13.55 -9.68 0.09
CA ASP A 37 13.11 -11.05 0.39
C ASP A 37 12.83 -11.28 1.87
N ARG A 38 13.52 -10.52 2.74
CA ARG A 38 13.38 -10.60 4.20
C ARG A 38 12.41 -9.56 4.77
N ALA A 39 11.80 -8.75 3.90
CA ALA A 39 11.01 -7.58 4.29
C ALA A 39 11.77 -6.61 5.23
N GLU A 40 13.07 -6.46 5.01
CA GLU A 40 13.94 -5.51 5.71
C GLU A 40 14.11 -4.21 4.92
N ALA A 41 14.52 -3.15 5.61
CA ALA A 41 14.82 -1.87 4.96
C ALA A 41 15.95 -2.01 3.93
N LEU A 42 15.85 -1.26 2.83
CA LEU A 42 16.89 -1.24 1.81
C LEU A 42 18.24 -0.73 2.36
N PRO A 43 19.37 -1.24 1.84
CA PRO A 43 20.68 -0.76 2.24
C PRO A 43 20.86 0.74 1.96
N THR A 44 21.69 1.39 2.77
CA THR A 44 22.05 2.81 2.59
C THR A 44 22.70 3.06 1.24
N ILE A 45 22.59 4.29 0.75
CA ILE A 45 23.18 4.70 -0.53
C ILE A 45 24.71 4.56 -0.41
N PRO A 46 25.37 3.77 -1.27
CA PRO A 46 26.82 3.63 -1.26
C PRO A 46 27.48 4.92 -1.76
N ASP A 47 28.75 5.09 -1.43
CA ASP A 47 29.54 6.20 -1.97
C ASP A 47 29.77 5.97 -3.47
N LEU A 48 29.29 6.90 -4.28
CA LEU A 48 29.23 6.80 -5.74
C LEU A 48 29.65 8.13 -6.34
N ASP A 49 30.62 8.09 -7.24
CA ASP A 49 31.14 9.27 -7.94
C ASP A 49 30.16 9.71 -9.03
N SER A 50 29.50 8.74 -9.68
CA SER A 50 28.52 9.02 -10.71
C SER A 50 27.16 9.44 -10.14
N GLY A 51 26.80 10.71 -10.35
CA GLY A 51 25.48 11.25 -9.99
C GLY A 51 24.30 10.49 -10.63
N LYS A 52 24.48 9.89 -11.80
CA LYS A 52 23.47 9.04 -12.44
C LYS A 52 23.19 7.77 -11.65
N VAL A 53 24.26 7.04 -11.30
CA VAL A 53 24.15 5.76 -10.56
C VAL A 53 23.54 6.02 -9.18
N LYS A 54 23.96 7.11 -8.53
CA LYS A 54 23.33 7.59 -7.29
C LYS A 54 21.83 7.87 -7.48
N GLY A 55 21.46 8.49 -8.60
CA GLY A 55 20.07 8.73 -8.97
C GLY A 55 19.25 7.44 -9.13
N TRP A 56 19.84 6.36 -9.65
CA TRP A 56 19.18 5.05 -9.75
C TRP A 56 18.94 4.43 -8.37
N VAL A 57 19.94 4.45 -7.49
CA VAL A 57 19.80 3.99 -6.10
C VAL A 57 18.67 4.74 -5.40
N GLN A 58 18.65 6.08 -5.52
CA GLN A 58 17.60 6.92 -4.94
C GLN A 58 16.22 6.66 -5.56
N LEU A 59 16.15 6.30 -6.85
CA LEU A 59 14.89 5.94 -7.48
C LEU A 59 14.34 4.63 -6.90
N VAL A 60 15.19 3.61 -6.74
CA VAL A 60 14.80 2.33 -6.14
C VAL A 60 14.33 2.54 -4.70
N GLN A 61 15.08 3.30 -3.89
CA GLN A 61 14.66 3.61 -2.52
C GLN A 61 13.32 4.35 -2.44
N ARG A 62 13.08 5.32 -3.33
CA ARG A 62 11.78 6.01 -3.37
C ARG A 62 10.65 5.11 -3.83
N LEU A 63 10.91 4.16 -4.72
CA LEU A 63 9.91 3.21 -5.20
C LEU A 63 9.52 2.24 -4.09
N GLU A 64 10.49 1.68 -3.37
CA GLU A 64 10.26 0.81 -2.22
C GLU A 64 9.49 1.54 -1.12
N GLU A 65 9.90 2.75 -0.75
CA GLU A 65 9.18 3.54 0.27
C GLU A 65 7.73 3.85 -0.14
N ARG A 66 7.48 4.10 -1.43
CA ARG A 66 6.12 4.27 -1.96
C ARG A 66 5.33 2.97 -1.91
N PHE A 67 5.95 1.86 -2.27
CA PHE A 67 5.33 0.53 -2.21
C PHE A 67 4.95 0.17 -0.77
N ARG A 68 5.88 0.32 0.18
CA ARG A 68 5.66 0.08 1.61
C ARG A 68 4.48 0.89 2.14
N ARG A 69 4.46 2.21 1.88
CA ARG A 69 3.32 3.07 2.26
C ARG A 69 2.01 2.66 1.60
N SER A 70 2.06 2.16 0.37
CA SER A 70 0.88 1.68 -0.35
C SER A 70 0.31 0.42 0.32
N GLU A 71 1.18 -0.51 0.70
CA GLU A 71 0.77 -1.72 1.42
C GLU A 71 0.22 -1.39 2.81
N GLU A 72 0.83 -0.47 3.55
CA GLU A 72 0.30 0.01 4.84
C GLU A 72 -1.12 0.61 4.68
N LYS A 73 -1.31 1.43 3.64
CA LYS A 73 -2.63 2.01 3.35
C LYS A 73 -3.64 0.94 2.95
N LYS A 74 -3.23 -0.05 2.17
CA LYS A 74 -4.08 -1.17 1.76
C LYS A 74 -4.54 -1.97 2.98
N LEU A 75 -3.62 -2.35 3.88
CA LEU A 75 -3.96 -3.05 5.12
C LEU A 75 -4.93 -2.25 5.99
N ALA A 76 -4.72 -0.93 6.12
CA ALA A 76 -5.63 -0.06 6.87
C ALA A 76 -7.04 -0.01 6.23
N LEU A 77 -7.12 0.00 4.89
CA LEU A 77 -8.39 -0.03 4.17
C LEU A 77 -9.11 -1.38 4.34
N GLU A 78 -8.39 -2.49 4.25
CA GLU A 78 -8.95 -3.84 4.46
C GLU A 78 -9.52 -3.97 5.88
N ALA A 79 -8.78 -3.50 6.89
CA ALA A 79 -9.28 -3.47 8.27
C ALA A 79 -10.55 -2.60 8.43
N ASN A 80 -10.60 -1.45 7.74
CA ASN A 80 -11.79 -0.59 7.76
C ASN A 80 -13.00 -1.24 7.11
N VAL A 81 -12.82 -1.97 5.99
CA VAL A 81 -13.91 -2.70 5.34
C VAL A 81 -14.48 -3.75 6.29
N ILE A 82 -13.64 -4.55 6.93
CA ILE A 82 -14.07 -5.56 7.90
C ILE A 82 -14.84 -4.91 9.06
N ALA A 83 -14.35 -3.78 9.59
CA ALA A 83 -15.02 -3.06 10.66
C ALA A 83 -16.39 -2.51 10.22
N GLN A 84 -16.49 -1.97 9.00
CA GLN A 84 -17.74 -1.48 8.44
C GLN A 84 -18.75 -2.59 8.18
N GLU A 85 -18.31 -3.74 7.68
CA GLU A 85 -19.15 -4.93 7.49
C GLU A 85 -19.71 -5.42 8.84
N ALA A 86 -18.89 -5.49 9.88
CA ALA A 86 -19.34 -5.83 11.22
C ALA A 86 -20.37 -4.83 11.77
N GLN A 87 -20.14 -3.52 11.58
CA GLN A 87 -21.09 -2.48 11.97
C GLN A 87 -22.42 -2.58 11.21
N LEU A 88 -22.38 -2.84 9.91
CA LEU A 88 -23.59 -3.06 9.10
C LEU A 88 -24.35 -4.31 9.56
N GLY A 89 -23.65 -5.40 9.87
CA GLY A 89 -24.25 -6.62 10.43
C GLY A 89 -24.97 -6.35 11.76
N GLN A 90 -24.34 -5.58 12.65
CA GLN A 90 -24.96 -5.17 13.92
C GLN A 90 -26.20 -4.30 13.70
N LEU A 91 -26.11 -3.30 12.81
CA LEU A 91 -27.25 -2.43 12.50
C LEU A 91 -28.43 -3.21 11.91
N LEU A 92 -28.15 -4.15 11.01
CA LEU A 92 -29.16 -5.03 10.42
C LEU A 92 -29.81 -5.92 11.47
N SER A 93 -29.03 -6.47 12.40
CA SER A 93 -29.54 -7.26 13.53
C SER A 93 -30.48 -6.42 14.42
N HIS A 94 -30.08 -5.19 14.76
CA HIS A 94 -30.94 -4.27 15.51
C HIS A 94 -32.23 -3.93 14.75
N LEU A 95 -32.17 -3.73 13.43
CA LEU A 95 -33.37 -3.49 12.61
C LEU A 95 -34.33 -4.69 12.64
N HIS A 96 -33.83 -5.91 12.47
CA HIS A 96 -34.66 -7.11 12.56
C HIS A 96 -35.29 -7.27 13.95
N ALA A 97 -34.54 -7.01 15.03
CA ALA A 97 -35.05 -7.04 16.40
C ALA A 97 -36.16 -6.00 16.63
N ASN A 98 -35.97 -4.78 16.12
CA ASN A 98 -36.97 -3.71 16.21
C ASN A 98 -38.24 -4.05 15.44
N ILE A 99 -38.12 -4.56 14.21
CA ILE A 99 -39.27 -4.96 13.39
C ILE A 99 -40.03 -6.12 14.06
N ALA A 100 -39.34 -7.13 14.58
CA ALA A 100 -39.98 -8.22 15.30
C ALA A 100 -40.73 -7.70 16.54
N SER A 101 -40.12 -6.78 17.30
CA SER A 101 -40.76 -6.16 18.46
C SER A 101 -42.01 -5.35 18.08
N LEU A 102 -41.99 -4.63 16.94
CA LEU A 102 -43.16 -3.92 16.43
C LEU A 102 -44.31 -4.89 16.07
N TYR A 103 -44.00 -6.02 15.42
CA TYR A 103 -45.02 -7.03 15.12
C TYR A 103 -45.60 -7.68 16.38
N ASP A 104 -44.78 -7.96 17.39
CA ASP A 104 -45.26 -8.47 18.68
C ASP A 104 -46.18 -7.45 19.37
N ASN A 105 -45.80 -6.17 19.39
CA ASN A 105 -46.63 -5.10 19.95
C ASN A 105 -47.98 -4.94 19.23
N LEU A 106 -48.04 -5.30 17.94
CA LEU A 106 -49.26 -5.32 17.14
C LEU A 106 -50.06 -6.63 17.26
N GLY A 107 -49.62 -7.57 18.10
CA GLY A 107 -50.24 -8.90 18.25
C GLY A 107 -50.02 -9.83 17.05
N GLN A 108 -49.12 -9.49 16.13
CA GLN A 108 -48.81 -10.24 14.92
C GLN A 108 -47.62 -11.21 15.13
N SER A 109 -47.72 -12.06 16.15
CA SER A 109 -46.62 -12.93 16.59
C SER A 109 -46.05 -13.84 15.47
N GLN A 110 -46.89 -14.31 14.54
CA GLN A 110 -46.42 -15.09 13.39
C GLN A 110 -45.45 -14.31 12.48
N LYS A 111 -45.70 -13.01 12.27
CA LYS A 111 -44.82 -12.16 11.46
C LYS A 111 -43.54 -11.77 12.19
N ALA A 112 -43.61 -11.59 13.51
CA ALA A 112 -42.42 -11.37 14.33
C ALA A 112 -41.46 -12.57 14.22
N GLU A 113 -42.00 -13.78 14.28
CA GLU A 113 -41.23 -15.02 14.16
C GLU A 113 -40.64 -15.22 12.77
N GLU A 114 -41.39 -14.87 11.71
CA GLU A 114 -40.88 -14.90 10.34
C GLU A 114 -39.67 -13.96 10.16
N VAL A 115 -39.71 -12.76 10.74
CA VAL A 115 -38.61 -11.79 10.69
C VAL A 115 -37.38 -12.30 11.45
N ARG A 116 -37.56 -12.90 12.63
CA ARG A 116 -36.45 -13.50 13.39
C ARG A 116 -35.78 -14.65 12.63
N ARG A 117 -36.58 -15.56 12.07
CA ARG A 117 -36.07 -16.68 11.28
C ARG A 117 -35.29 -16.18 10.05
N ARG A 118 -35.77 -15.12 9.40
CA ARG A 118 -35.07 -14.51 8.26
C ARG A 118 -33.76 -13.83 8.67
N ALA A 119 -33.72 -13.21 9.85
CA ALA A 119 -32.50 -12.63 10.41
C ALA A 119 -31.44 -13.70 10.71
N GLU A 120 -31.86 -14.82 11.30
CA GLU A 120 -30.98 -15.96 11.60
C GLU A 120 -30.41 -16.57 10.32
N ALA A 121 -31.23 -16.73 9.26
CA ALA A 121 -30.78 -17.24 7.97
C ALA A 121 -29.71 -16.35 7.31
N LEU A 122 -29.71 -15.04 7.58
CA LEU A 122 -28.72 -14.09 7.06
C LEU A 122 -27.41 -14.08 7.87
N HIS A 123 -27.35 -14.70 9.05
CA HIS A 123 -26.14 -14.78 9.88
C HIS A 123 -25.31 -16.07 9.66
N VAL A 124 -25.84 -17.05 8.91
CA VAL A 124 -25.18 -18.36 8.65
C VAL A 124 -24.54 -18.44 7.26
N GLY A 125 -24.72 -17.41 6.43
CA GLY A 125 -24.21 -17.32 5.05
C GLY A 125 -22.85 -16.65 4.93
#